data_AF-A0A953F1F0-F1
#
_entry.id   AF-A0A953F1F0-F1
#
_cell.length_a   1.000
_cell.length_b   1.000
_cell.length_c   1.000
_cell.angle_alpha   90.00
_cell.angle_beta   90.00
_cell.angle_gamma   90.00
#
_symmetry.space_group_name_H-M   'P 1'
#
loop_
_entity.id
_entity.type
_entity.pdbx_description
1 polymer ?
#
loop_
_entity_poly.entity_id
_entity_poly.type
_entity_poly.pdbx_seq_one_letter_code
_entity_poly.pdbx_strand_id
1 'polypeptide(L)'
;MKIKAADHIIFHHIPKTAGTTLYSIIDNSFSGKVYTINGNQTEHDDSKKEFSGLPQNVIDSIDLLKGHRTYGMDRLFSGTVKYLTILRKPAQRHISGYYQILKVKPELKERIEFVKSPPSLEEYVRMGDIYYGKNPQLKTFLNIPDPTVEVNDEMLTVALKIIKDQYFHVGLTEEFDRTCIILNQYEGFNIEKYLKRNVANNYDRTKISDNLINLYNKIHSYDVIFYDEVRKIFEGEWDKVINGEELLDKFQKKNRKWNRQFLLKENIKRVVKKIIRR
;
A
#
# COMPACT_ATOMS: atom_id res chain seq x y z
N MET A 1 -23.45 -12.21 7.65
CA MET A 1 -23.57 -10.84 8.20
C MET A 1 -22.19 -10.21 8.12
N LYS A 2 -22.06 -8.96 7.68
CA LYS A 2 -20.76 -8.27 7.61
C LYS A 2 -20.34 -7.78 9.01
N ILE A 3 -19.04 -7.60 9.21
CA ILE A 3 -18.43 -7.17 10.48
C ILE A 3 -18.20 -5.66 10.42
N LYS A 4 -18.65 -4.91 11.42
CA LYS A 4 -18.24 -3.52 11.59
C LYS A 4 -16.82 -3.46 12.14
N ALA A 5 -15.88 -2.85 11.41
CA ALA A 5 -14.48 -2.75 11.84
C ALA A 5 -14.30 -1.72 12.98
N ALA A 6 -14.89 -0.53 12.81
CA ALA A 6 -14.85 0.61 13.72
C ALA A 6 -15.87 1.65 13.24
N ASP A 7 -16.00 2.78 13.94
CA ASP A 7 -16.77 3.93 13.45
C ASP A 7 -16.06 4.62 12.27
N HIS A 8 -14.72 4.69 12.33
CA HIS A 8 -13.89 5.26 11.26
C HIS A 8 -12.75 4.32 10.86
N ILE A 9 -12.45 4.30 9.57
CA ILE A 9 -11.36 3.52 9.01
C ILE A 9 -10.28 4.45 8.48
N ILE A 10 -9.01 4.15 8.78
CA ILE A 10 -7.88 4.83 8.16
C ILE A 10 -7.10 3.84 7.29
N PHE A 11 -7.09 4.07 5.98
CA PHE A 11 -6.14 3.40 5.11
C PHE A 11 -4.76 4.08 5.22
N HIS A 12 -3.90 3.45 6.00
CA HIS A 12 -2.49 3.81 6.13
C HIS A 12 -1.70 3.29 4.92
N HIS A 13 -1.55 4.14 3.90
CA HIS A 13 -0.89 3.73 2.67
C HIS A 13 0.64 3.77 2.80
N ILE A 14 1.26 2.59 2.81
CA ILE A 14 2.71 2.41 2.64
C ILE A 14 3.04 2.43 1.14
N PRO A 15 3.99 3.24 0.67
CA PRO A 15 4.34 3.28 -0.74
C PRO A 15 4.80 1.91 -1.28
N LYS A 16 4.40 1.67 -2.54
CA LYS A 16 4.80 0.51 -3.37
C LYS A 16 4.21 -0.85 -2.95
N THR A 17 3.10 -0.83 -2.21
CA THR A 17 2.35 -2.02 -1.76
C THR A 17 0.96 -2.13 -2.42
N ALA A 18 0.87 -1.77 -3.71
CA ALA A 18 -0.39 -1.73 -4.46
C ALA A 18 -1.47 -0.78 -3.91
N GLY A 19 -1.14 0.18 -3.05
CA GLY A 19 -2.12 1.09 -2.49
C GLY A 19 -2.87 1.94 -3.52
N THR A 20 -2.30 2.33 -4.67
CA THR A 20 -3.11 2.99 -5.73
C THR A 20 -4.25 2.09 -6.25
N THR A 21 -4.04 0.77 -6.28
CA THR A 21 -5.11 -0.17 -6.62
C THR A 21 -6.19 -0.14 -5.53
N LEU A 22 -5.80 -0.17 -4.25
CA LEU A 22 -6.74 -0.08 -3.15
C LEU A 22 -7.47 1.27 -3.09
N TYR A 23 -6.82 2.40 -3.42
CA TYR A 23 -7.48 3.70 -3.57
C TYR A 23 -8.62 3.60 -4.58
N SER A 24 -8.33 3.05 -5.76
CA SER A 24 -9.34 2.87 -6.80
C SER A 24 -10.46 1.93 -6.34
N ILE A 25 -10.16 0.90 -5.55
CA ILE A 25 -11.19 0.01 -5.00
C ILE A 25 -12.06 0.77 -4.01
N ILE A 26 -11.47 1.48 -3.06
CA ILE A 26 -12.20 2.28 -2.07
C ILE A 26 -13.12 3.27 -2.79
N ASP A 27 -12.64 4.01 -3.80
CA ASP A 27 -13.44 4.98 -4.55
C ASP A 27 -14.63 4.38 -5.29
N ASN A 28 -14.55 3.10 -5.67
CA ASN A 28 -15.57 2.46 -6.52
C ASN A 28 -16.44 1.45 -5.75
N SER A 29 -16.07 1.08 -4.54
CA SER A 29 -16.66 -0.09 -3.86
C SER A 29 -16.84 0.09 -2.36
N PHE A 30 -16.38 1.19 -1.77
CA PHE A 30 -16.71 1.55 -0.39
C PHE A 30 -17.98 2.41 -0.37
N SER A 31 -18.96 2.06 0.45
CA SER A 31 -20.26 2.76 0.47
C SER A 31 -20.33 3.99 1.38
N GLY A 32 -19.34 4.20 2.25
CA GLY A 32 -19.29 5.33 3.18
C GLY A 32 -18.63 6.58 2.59
N LYS A 33 -18.63 7.67 3.36
CA LYS A 33 -17.97 8.93 3.03
C LYS A 33 -16.45 8.77 3.13
N VAL A 34 -15.77 9.02 2.02
CA VAL A 34 -14.31 8.90 1.91
C VAL A 34 -13.66 10.29 1.86
N TYR A 35 -12.58 10.49 2.60
CA TYR A 35 -11.69 11.64 2.46
C TYR A 35 -10.28 11.18 2.07
N THR A 36 -9.62 11.94 1.19
CA THR A 36 -8.28 11.62 0.70
C THR A 36 -7.27 12.67 1.14
N ILE A 37 -6.25 12.24 1.88
CA ILE A 37 -5.04 13.04 2.10
C ILE A 37 -4.16 12.91 0.86
N ASN A 38 -3.98 14.03 0.16
CA ASN A 38 -3.11 14.11 -0.99
C ASN A 38 -1.65 13.94 -0.54
N GLY A 39 -0.87 13.26 -1.37
CA GLY A 39 0.48 12.89 -0.98
C GLY A 39 1.49 12.97 -2.09
N ASN A 40 1.50 14.10 -2.79
CA ASN A 40 2.59 14.46 -3.69
C ASN A 40 3.81 14.93 -2.87
N GLN A 41 5.01 14.90 -3.47
CA GLN A 41 6.31 15.09 -2.80
C GLN A 41 6.40 16.34 -1.91
N THR A 42 5.61 17.38 -2.21
CA THR A 42 5.63 18.69 -1.53
C THR A 42 4.33 19.01 -0.77
N GLU A 43 3.23 18.32 -1.06
CA GLU A 43 1.88 18.73 -0.61
C GLU A 43 1.35 17.93 0.60
N HIS A 44 2.13 16.95 1.09
CA HIS A 44 1.70 16.06 2.17
C HIS A 44 1.26 16.81 3.44
N ASP A 45 2.03 17.81 3.86
CA ASP A 45 1.78 18.50 5.11
C ASP A 45 0.60 19.47 5.00
N ASP A 46 0.34 20.01 3.80
CA ASP A 46 -0.76 20.95 3.58
C ASP A 46 -2.11 20.23 3.58
N SER A 47 -2.23 19.08 2.90
CA SER A 47 -3.47 18.30 2.91
C SER A 47 -3.82 17.76 4.30
N LYS A 48 -2.80 17.44 5.12
CA LYS A 48 -3.00 17.07 6.53
C LYS A 48 -3.46 18.24 7.39
N LYS A 49 -2.86 19.42 7.20
CA LYS A 49 -3.27 20.64 7.91
C LYS A 49 -4.69 21.03 7.55
N GLU A 50 -5.05 20.94 6.27
CA GLU A 50 -6.41 21.18 5.80
C GLU A 50 -7.41 20.26 6.52
N PHE A 51 -7.16 18.94 6.50
CA PHE A 51 -8.01 17.98 7.19
C PHE A 51 -8.11 18.24 8.70
N SER A 52 -6.98 18.52 9.36
CA SER A 52 -6.93 18.78 10.80
C SER A 52 -7.61 20.09 11.21
N GLY A 53 -7.78 21.02 10.26
CA GLY A 53 -8.50 22.28 10.46
C GLY A 53 -10.01 22.20 10.18
N LEU A 54 -10.52 21.04 9.75
CA LEU A 54 -11.96 20.87 9.53
C LEU A 54 -12.72 20.88 10.87
N PRO A 55 -13.98 21.35 10.88
CA PRO A 55 -14.85 21.23 12.06
C PRO A 55 -15.01 19.77 12.48
N GLN A 56 -15.08 19.50 13.79
CA GLN A 56 -15.14 18.14 14.33
C GLN A 56 -16.32 17.33 13.76
N ASN A 57 -17.49 17.96 13.59
CA ASN A 57 -18.66 17.32 12.99
C ASN A 57 -18.44 16.92 11.52
N VAL A 58 -17.52 17.59 10.81
CA VAL A 58 -17.11 17.21 9.46
C VAL A 58 -16.15 16.03 9.52
N ILE A 59 -15.17 16.04 10.43
CA ILE A 59 -14.24 14.93 10.63
C ILE A 59 -15.00 13.64 11.00
N ASP A 60 -15.88 13.72 11.98
CA ASP A 60 -16.66 12.57 12.46
C ASP A 60 -17.76 12.12 11.48
N SER A 61 -18.00 12.87 10.39
CA SER A 61 -18.87 12.40 9.30
C SER A 61 -18.17 11.50 8.29
N ILE A 62 -16.83 11.35 8.39
CA ILE A 62 -16.01 10.61 7.43
C ILE A 62 -15.86 9.17 7.91
N ASP A 63 -16.35 8.23 7.10
CA ASP A 63 -16.27 6.81 7.42
C ASP A 63 -14.88 6.22 7.09
N LEU A 64 -14.21 6.75 6.06
CA LEU A 64 -12.89 6.28 5.66
C LEU A 64 -11.95 7.41 5.22
N LEU A 65 -10.81 7.54 5.91
CA LEU A 65 -9.69 8.40 5.54
C LEU A 65 -8.62 7.57 4.80
N LYS A 66 -8.16 8.00 3.63
CA LYS A 66 -7.05 7.33 2.93
C LYS A 66 -5.95 8.30 2.56
N GLY A 67 -4.69 7.87 2.64
CA GLY A 67 -3.58 8.79 2.46
C GLY A 67 -2.22 8.16 2.68
N HIS A 68 -1.18 8.83 2.16
CA HIS A 68 0.18 8.61 2.64
C HIS A 68 0.34 9.23 4.04
N ARG A 69 1.17 8.62 4.89
CA ARG A 69 1.52 9.13 6.23
C ARG A 69 0.31 9.41 7.14
N THR A 70 -0.77 8.65 7.02
CA THR A 70 -2.01 8.85 7.81
C THR A 70 -1.97 8.19 9.19
N TYR A 71 -0.91 7.45 9.53
CA TYR A 71 -0.75 6.92 10.88
C TYR A 71 -0.67 8.05 11.92
N GLY A 72 -1.42 7.91 13.01
CA GLY A 72 -1.59 8.92 14.06
C GLY A 72 -2.76 9.89 13.85
N MET A 73 -3.40 9.89 12.67
CA MET A 73 -4.56 10.74 12.42
C MET A 73 -5.85 10.22 13.06
N ASP A 74 -5.83 9.02 13.65
CA ASP A 74 -6.90 8.47 14.48
C ASP A 74 -7.28 9.41 15.63
N ARG A 75 -6.31 10.15 16.16
CA ARG A 75 -6.48 11.12 17.27
C ARG A 75 -7.42 12.29 16.95
N LEU A 76 -7.74 12.50 15.68
CA LEU A 76 -8.61 13.58 15.21
C LEU A 76 -10.09 13.20 15.23
N PHE A 77 -10.40 11.90 15.32
CA PHE A 77 -11.78 11.41 15.34
C PHE A 77 -12.27 11.23 16.78
N SER A 78 -13.56 11.48 17.01
CA SER A 78 -14.19 11.28 18.33
C SER A 78 -14.62 9.82 18.57
N GLY A 79 -14.76 9.02 17.51
CA GLY A 79 -15.23 7.63 17.55
C GLY A 79 -14.12 6.58 17.59
N THR A 80 -14.52 5.30 17.53
CA THR A 80 -13.54 4.22 17.40
C THR A 80 -12.88 4.26 16.03
N VAL A 81 -11.56 4.10 15.98
CA VAL A 81 -10.79 4.10 14.74
C VAL A 81 -10.01 2.81 14.61
N LYS A 82 -10.04 2.19 13.43
CA LYS A 82 -9.15 1.08 13.08
C LYS A 82 -8.44 1.33 11.77
N TYR A 83 -7.24 0.80 11.68
CA TYR A 83 -6.39 0.95 10.52
C TYR A 83 -6.50 -0.23 9.56
N LEU A 84 -6.33 0.09 8.28
CA LEU A 84 -6.05 -0.83 7.19
C LEU A 84 -4.70 -0.45 6.60
N THR A 85 -3.87 -1.43 6.27
CA THR A 85 -2.71 -1.21 5.38
C THR A 85 -2.52 -2.39 4.45
N ILE A 86 -1.58 -2.25 3.51
CA ILE A 86 -1.10 -3.34 2.68
C ILE A 86 0.42 -3.35 2.76
N LEU A 87 1.00 -4.50 3.06
CA LEU A 87 2.43 -4.76 2.97
C LEU A 87 2.78 -5.47 1.65
N ARG A 88 4.07 -5.62 1.41
CA ARG A 88 4.60 -6.37 0.26
C ARG A 88 5.87 -7.08 0.68
N LYS A 89 6.17 -8.22 0.05
CA LYS A 89 7.47 -8.87 0.22
C LYS A 89 8.61 -7.82 0.12
N PRO A 90 9.45 -7.68 1.17
CA PRO A 90 10.29 -6.49 1.34
C PRO A 90 11.24 -6.19 0.19
N ALA A 91 11.96 -7.21 -0.31
CA ALA A 91 12.88 -7.04 -1.42
C ALA A 91 12.16 -6.50 -2.68
N GLN A 92 11.00 -7.07 -3.03
CA GLN A 92 10.20 -6.64 -4.17
C GLN A 92 9.65 -5.22 -3.98
N ARG A 93 9.30 -4.83 -2.74
CA ARG A 93 8.90 -3.46 -2.42
C ARG A 93 10.06 -2.49 -2.62
N HIS A 94 11.23 -2.81 -2.08
CA HIS A 94 12.43 -1.96 -2.14
C HIS A 94 12.91 -1.76 -3.58
N ILE A 95 13.01 -2.83 -4.37
CA ILE A 95 13.35 -2.76 -5.80
C ILE A 95 12.30 -1.92 -6.55
N SER A 96 11.01 -2.12 -6.25
CA SER A 96 9.97 -1.29 -6.85
C SER A 96 10.05 0.18 -6.46
N GLY A 97 10.58 0.49 -5.26
CA GLY A 97 10.88 1.84 -4.79
C GLY A 97 12.00 2.49 -5.58
N TYR A 98 13.14 1.80 -5.73
CA TYR A 98 14.27 2.22 -6.55
C TYR A 98 13.83 2.67 -7.95
N TYR A 99 13.17 1.78 -8.70
CA TYR A 99 12.74 2.11 -10.05
C TYR A 99 11.63 3.16 -10.10
N GLN A 100 10.87 3.36 -9.03
CA GLN A 100 9.91 4.47 -8.94
C GLN A 100 10.65 5.80 -8.79
N ILE A 101 11.68 5.87 -7.95
CA ILE A 101 12.48 7.08 -7.74
C ILE A 101 13.10 7.51 -9.07
N LEU A 102 13.68 6.57 -9.84
CA LEU A 102 14.27 6.87 -11.14
C LEU A 102 13.27 7.32 -12.22
N LYS A 103 12.00 6.95 -12.07
CA LYS A 103 10.96 7.26 -13.07
C LYS A 103 10.29 8.61 -12.83
N VAL A 104 10.11 8.99 -11.57
CA VAL A 104 9.34 10.20 -11.21
C VAL A 104 10.25 11.41 -11.31
N LYS A 105 9.77 12.49 -11.94
CA LYS A 105 10.49 13.76 -11.98
C LYS A 105 10.81 14.21 -10.53
N PRO A 106 12.09 14.36 -10.17
CA PRO A 106 12.45 14.74 -8.82
C PRO A 106 12.19 16.23 -8.59
N GLU A 107 11.63 16.55 -7.43
CA GLU A 107 11.39 17.95 -6.99
C GLU A 107 12.28 18.33 -5.80
N LEU A 108 12.68 17.34 -4.99
CA LEU A 108 13.56 17.52 -3.83
C LEU A 108 15.03 17.39 -4.22
N LYS A 109 15.90 18.23 -3.64
CA LYS A 109 17.35 18.30 -3.96
C LYS A 109 18.04 16.95 -3.89
N GLU A 110 17.86 16.22 -2.80
CA GLU A 110 18.43 14.88 -2.59
C GLU A 110 18.00 13.85 -3.67
N ARG A 111 16.76 13.93 -4.16
CA ARG A 111 16.29 13.08 -5.27
C ARG A 111 16.90 13.50 -6.60
N ILE A 112 17.07 14.80 -6.82
CA ILE A 112 17.72 15.31 -8.02
C ILE A 112 19.16 14.78 -8.08
N GLU A 113 19.89 14.84 -6.97
CA GLU A 113 21.26 14.30 -6.87
C GLU A 113 21.28 12.78 -7.08
N PHE A 114 20.38 12.04 -6.43
CA PHE A 114 20.25 10.59 -6.60
C PHE A 114 19.98 10.19 -8.06
N VAL A 115 19.06 10.87 -8.74
CA VAL A 115 18.67 10.51 -10.12
C VAL A 115 19.72 10.96 -11.15
N LYS A 116 20.54 11.97 -10.85
CA LYS A 116 21.64 12.40 -11.74
C LYS A 116 22.73 11.34 -11.89
N SER A 117 23.02 10.59 -10.83
CA SER A 117 24.01 9.52 -10.82
C SER A 117 23.49 8.33 -10.02
N PRO A 118 22.53 7.58 -10.56
CA PRO A 118 21.85 6.54 -9.80
C PRO A 118 22.81 5.38 -9.51
N PRO A 119 22.89 4.91 -8.26
CA PRO A 119 23.67 3.71 -7.95
C PRO A 119 23.06 2.51 -8.68
N SER A 120 23.85 1.46 -8.89
CA SER A 120 23.32 0.16 -9.29
C SER A 120 22.29 -0.36 -8.27
N LEU A 121 21.44 -1.30 -8.68
CA LEU A 121 20.45 -1.86 -7.78
C LEU A 121 21.08 -2.58 -6.58
N GLU A 122 22.24 -3.22 -6.76
CA GLU A 122 22.97 -3.85 -5.67
C GLU A 122 23.52 -2.83 -4.67
N GLU A 123 24.13 -1.74 -5.15
CA GLU A 123 24.59 -0.63 -4.31
C GLU A 123 23.43 0.03 -3.55
N TYR A 124 22.27 0.20 -4.21
CA TYR A 124 21.07 0.72 -3.56
C TYR A 124 20.59 -0.20 -2.43
N VAL A 125 20.60 -1.53 -2.61
CA VAL A 125 20.31 -2.48 -1.53
C VAL A 125 21.32 -2.33 -0.38
N ARG A 126 22.60 -2.13 -0.67
CA ARG A 126 23.62 -1.95 0.38
C ARG A 126 23.44 -0.65 1.18
N MET A 127 23.13 0.43 0.48
CA MET A 127 22.92 1.76 1.07
C MET A 127 21.58 1.86 1.82
N GLY A 128 20.52 1.22 1.29
CA GLY A 128 19.15 1.37 1.77
C GLY A 128 18.38 2.48 1.04
N ASP A 129 17.13 2.67 1.45
CA ASP A 129 16.25 3.68 0.87
C ASP A 129 16.74 5.09 1.21
N ILE A 130 16.60 6.04 0.29
CA ILE A 130 17.13 7.40 0.45
C ILE A 130 16.46 8.18 1.60
N TYR A 131 15.24 7.80 2.01
CA TYR A 131 14.51 8.43 3.11
C TYR A 131 14.52 7.61 4.39
N TYR A 132 14.46 6.29 4.24
CA TYR A 132 14.26 5.39 5.37
C TYR A 132 15.50 4.53 5.68
N GLY A 133 16.56 4.60 4.87
CA GLY A 133 17.77 3.81 5.06
C GLY A 133 17.47 2.30 5.00
N LYS A 134 18.11 1.55 5.89
CA LYS A 134 17.90 0.10 6.01
C LYS A 134 16.57 -0.21 6.71
N ASN A 135 15.97 -1.36 6.38
CA ASN A 135 14.65 -1.78 6.85
C ASN A 135 13.54 -0.75 6.55
N PRO A 136 13.44 -0.31 5.29
CA PRO A 136 12.61 0.83 4.96
C PRO A 136 11.11 0.54 5.07
N GLN A 137 10.64 -0.72 4.97
CA GLN A 137 9.21 -1.02 5.11
C GLN A 137 8.74 -0.82 6.54
N LEU A 138 9.49 -1.37 7.51
CA LEU A 138 9.20 -1.22 8.93
C LEU A 138 9.27 0.24 9.37
N LYS A 139 10.30 0.98 8.93
CA LYS A 139 10.42 2.42 9.25
C LYS A 139 9.33 3.25 8.59
N THR A 140 8.90 2.90 7.38
CA THR A 140 7.75 3.56 6.76
C THR A 140 6.46 3.27 7.55
N PHE A 141 6.25 2.03 7.98
CA PHE A 141 5.11 1.63 8.81
C PHE A 141 5.06 2.40 10.15
N LEU A 142 6.21 2.57 10.80
CA LEU A 142 6.34 3.36 12.03
C LEU A 142 6.36 4.88 11.80
N ASN A 143 6.33 5.33 10.53
CA ASN A 143 6.44 6.73 10.14
C ASN A 143 7.73 7.42 10.67
N ILE A 144 8.89 6.77 10.49
CA ILE A 144 10.23 7.25 10.90
C ILE A 144 11.08 7.57 9.65
N PRO A 145 10.92 8.75 9.02
CA PRO A 145 11.61 9.13 7.79
C PRO A 145 13.01 9.69 8.07
N ASP A 146 13.83 8.97 8.82
CA ASP A 146 15.21 9.34 9.12
C ASP A 146 16.13 8.16 8.75
N PRO A 147 16.97 8.25 7.71
CA PRO A 147 17.80 7.14 7.27
C PRO A 147 18.91 6.75 8.26
N THR A 148 19.24 7.61 9.23
CA THR A 148 20.30 7.40 10.22
C THR A 148 19.86 6.52 11.40
N VAL A 149 18.55 6.45 11.66
CA VAL A 149 18.00 5.61 12.73
C VAL A 149 18.10 4.13 12.36
N GLU A 150 18.88 3.38 13.13
CA GLU A 150 18.96 1.92 12.98
C GLU A 150 17.74 1.24 13.60
N VAL A 151 17.26 0.19 12.93
CA VAL A 151 16.14 -0.62 13.45
C VAL A 151 16.65 -1.63 14.48
N ASN A 152 15.90 -1.80 15.55
CA ASN A 152 16.17 -2.75 16.62
C ASN A 152 14.92 -3.59 16.97
N ASP A 153 15.09 -4.55 17.88
CA ASP A 153 14.02 -5.45 18.35
C ASP A 153 12.84 -4.71 19.02
N GLU A 154 13.12 -3.60 19.70
CA GLU A 154 12.06 -2.77 20.32
C GLU A 154 11.13 -2.19 19.27
N MET A 155 11.69 -1.63 18.19
CA MET A 155 10.91 -1.09 17.07
C MET A 155 10.05 -2.18 16.39
N LEU A 156 10.61 -3.38 16.18
CA LEU A 156 9.86 -4.52 15.66
C LEU A 156 8.71 -4.89 16.59
N THR A 157 8.98 -5.00 17.89
CA THR A 157 7.98 -5.34 18.92
C THR A 157 6.85 -4.31 18.95
N VAL A 158 7.19 -3.02 18.92
CA VAL A 158 6.24 -1.92 18.84
C VAL A 158 5.39 -2.02 17.57
N ALA A 159 5.99 -2.28 16.42
CA ALA A 159 5.25 -2.39 15.16
C ALA A 159 4.24 -3.54 15.17
N LEU A 160 4.63 -4.71 15.68
CA LEU A 160 3.74 -5.87 15.79
C LEU A 160 2.61 -5.62 16.79
N LYS A 161 2.89 -4.94 17.90
CA LYS A 161 1.86 -4.52 18.87
C LYS A 161 0.87 -3.55 18.24
N ILE A 162 1.35 -2.56 17.48
CA ILE A 162 0.50 -1.61 16.75
C ILE A 162 -0.42 -2.35 15.78
N ILE A 163 0.10 -3.30 15.00
CA ILE A 163 -0.74 -4.12 14.10
C ILE A 163 -1.84 -4.83 14.88
N LYS A 164 -1.48 -5.54 15.94
CA LYS A 164 -2.44 -6.32 16.73
C LYS A 164 -3.53 -5.45 17.36
N ASP A 165 -3.15 -4.28 17.88
CA ASP A 165 -4.06 -3.46 18.68
C ASP A 165 -4.90 -2.50 17.82
N GLN A 166 -4.36 -2.01 16.71
CA GLN A 166 -4.93 -0.89 15.97
C GLN A 166 -5.39 -1.24 14.56
N TYR A 167 -4.88 -2.31 13.95
CA TYR A 167 -5.26 -2.70 12.59
C TYR A 167 -6.38 -3.73 12.64
N PHE A 168 -7.45 -3.50 11.89
CA PHE A 168 -8.47 -4.54 11.72
C PHE A 168 -8.10 -5.52 10.60
N HIS A 169 -7.21 -5.12 9.69
CA HIS A 169 -6.69 -5.95 8.62
C HIS A 169 -5.36 -5.39 8.08
N VAL A 170 -4.42 -6.29 7.75
CA VAL A 170 -3.19 -5.97 7.03
C VAL A 170 -3.10 -6.84 5.78
N GLY A 171 -3.38 -6.25 4.62
CA GLY A 171 -3.34 -6.95 3.34
C GLY A 171 -1.91 -7.20 2.86
N LEU A 172 -1.76 -8.11 1.90
CA LEU A 172 -0.49 -8.46 1.27
C LEU A 172 -0.59 -8.26 -0.25
N THR A 173 0.41 -7.60 -0.84
CA THR A 173 0.42 -7.29 -2.29
C THR A 173 0.43 -8.56 -3.15
N GLU A 174 1.08 -9.61 -2.67
CA GLU A 174 1.16 -10.93 -3.31
C GLU A 174 -0.14 -11.72 -3.19
N GLU A 175 -0.93 -11.47 -2.14
CA GLU A 175 -2.21 -12.12 -1.85
C GLU A 175 -3.38 -11.13 -2.03
N PHE A 176 -3.29 -10.24 -3.01
CA PHE A 176 -4.22 -9.11 -3.13
C PHE A 176 -5.67 -9.54 -3.40
N ASP A 177 -5.90 -10.65 -4.11
CA ASP A 177 -7.26 -11.18 -4.30
C ASP A 177 -7.85 -11.65 -2.96
N ARG A 178 -7.06 -12.35 -2.13
CA ARG A 178 -7.45 -12.76 -0.77
C ARG A 178 -7.68 -11.54 0.14
N THR A 179 -6.83 -10.51 0.02
CA THR A 179 -7.02 -9.20 0.69
C THR A 179 -8.39 -8.61 0.36
N CYS A 180 -8.80 -8.61 -0.91
CA CYS A 180 -10.13 -8.11 -1.30
C CYS A 180 -11.28 -8.95 -0.69
N ILE A 181 -11.12 -10.27 -0.64
CA ILE A 181 -12.13 -11.19 -0.09
C ILE A 181 -12.27 -11.03 1.42
N ILE A 182 -11.16 -10.83 2.14
CA ILE A 182 -11.16 -10.53 3.57
C ILE A 182 -11.84 -9.18 3.82
N LEU A 183 -11.48 -8.14 3.05
CA LEU A 183 -12.13 -6.83 3.16
C LEU A 183 -13.65 -6.90 2.94
N ASN A 184 -14.12 -7.76 2.03
CA ASN A 184 -15.55 -7.98 1.81
C ASN A 184 -16.31 -8.59 3.01
N GLN A 185 -15.60 -9.11 4.02
CA GLN A 185 -16.24 -9.51 5.28
C GLN A 185 -16.66 -8.31 6.13
N TYR A 186 -16.11 -7.12 5.86
CA TYR A 186 -16.38 -5.91 6.61
C TYR A 186 -17.44 -5.03 5.96
N GLU A 187 -18.19 -4.33 6.79
CA GLU A 187 -19.16 -3.32 6.36
C GLU A 187 -18.50 -2.24 5.49
N GLY A 188 -19.27 -1.64 4.58
CA GLY A 188 -18.77 -0.65 3.63
C GLY A 188 -18.11 -1.24 2.37
N PHE A 189 -17.35 -2.33 2.48
CA PHE A 189 -16.60 -2.89 1.34
C PHE A 189 -17.43 -3.83 0.46
N ASN A 190 -17.58 -3.52 -0.83
CA ASN A 190 -18.30 -4.34 -1.82
C ASN A 190 -17.45 -4.59 -3.08
N ILE A 191 -16.29 -5.21 -2.89
CA ILE A 191 -15.25 -5.39 -3.90
C ILE A 191 -15.59 -6.61 -4.76
N GLU A 192 -16.14 -6.40 -5.95
CA GLU A 192 -16.43 -7.51 -6.86
C GLU A 192 -15.31 -7.81 -7.87
N LYS A 193 -14.54 -6.77 -8.20
CA LYS A 193 -13.54 -6.75 -9.27
C LYS A 193 -12.68 -5.51 -9.12
N TYR A 194 -11.49 -5.54 -9.70
CA TYR A 194 -10.60 -4.38 -9.70
C TYR A 194 -9.64 -4.40 -10.88
N LEU A 195 -9.16 -3.22 -11.26
CA LEU A 195 -8.04 -3.06 -12.21
C LEU A 195 -6.77 -2.88 -11.41
N LYS A 196 -5.74 -3.67 -11.70
CA LYS A 196 -4.39 -3.39 -11.18
C LYS A 196 -3.93 -2.03 -11.69
N ARG A 197 -3.58 -1.13 -10.78
CA ARG A 197 -3.05 0.21 -11.09
C ARG A 197 -1.57 0.28 -10.74
N ASN A 198 -0.82 1.09 -11.49
CA ASN A 198 0.61 1.33 -11.27
C ASN A 198 1.46 0.04 -11.19
N VAL A 199 1.11 -0.95 -12.03
CA VAL A 199 1.95 -2.13 -12.22
C VAL A 199 3.26 -1.69 -12.85
N ALA A 200 4.37 -1.95 -12.15
CA ALA A 200 5.69 -1.64 -12.64
C ALA A 200 5.99 -2.43 -13.92
N ASN A 201 6.12 -1.71 -15.04
CA ASN A 201 6.63 -2.20 -16.34
C ASN A 201 7.99 -1.56 -16.68
N ASN A 202 8.58 -0.84 -15.72
CA ASN A 202 9.81 -0.06 -15.89
C ASN A 202 11.08 -0.82 -15.52
N TYR A 203 10.96 -2.09 -15.16
CA TYR A 203 12.08 -2.99 -14.97
C TYR A 203 11.66 -4.42 -15.21
N ASP A 204 12.62 -5.23 -15.63
CA ASP A 204 12.43 -6.65 -15.85
C ASP A 204 12.56 -7.40 -14.53
N ARG A 205 11.46 -8.05 -14.11
CA ARG A 205 11.41 -8.81 -12.86
C ARG A 205 12.23 -10.09 -12.94
N THR A 206 12.43 -10.66 -14.13
CA THR A 206 13.22 -11.89 -14.30
C THR A 206 14.71 -11.64 -14.14
N LYS A 207 15.15 -10.38 -14.11
CA LYS A 207 16.54 -9.98 -13.86
C LYS A 207 16.86 -9.79 -12.37
N ILE A 208 15.89 -9.98 -11.49
CA ILE A 208 16.12 -9.97 -10.04
C ILE A 208 16.66 -11.35 -9.67
N SER A 209 17.97 -11.42 -9.38
CA SER A 209 18.62 -12.67 -9.00
C SER A 209 18.35 -13.06 -7.55
N ASP A 210 18.39 -14.35 -7.26
CA ASP A 210 18.33 -14.86 -5.88
C ASP A 210 19.47 -14.31 -5.02
N ASN A 211 20.65 -14.07 -5.61
CA ASN A 211 21.77 -13.43 -4.92
C ASN A 211 21.41 -12.02 -4.42
N LEU A 212 20.71 -11.22 -5.21
CA LEU A 212 20.28 -9.89 -4.81
C LEU A 212 19.21 -9.95 -3.71
N ILE A 213 18.29 -10.91 -3.78
CA ILE A 213 17.28 -11.15 -2.74
C ILE A 213 17.95 -11.59 -1.42
N ASN A 214 18.93 -12.49 -1.50
CA ASN A 214 19.70 -12.94 -0.33
C ASN A 214 20.51 -11.80 0.29
N LEU A 215 21.11 -10.95 -0.54
CA LEU A 215 21.79 -9.73 -0.08
C LEU A 215 20.80 -8.80 0.65
N TYR A 216 19.62 -8.57 0.07
CA TYR A 216 18.57 -7.77 0.71
C TYR A 216 18.19 -8.35 2.07
N ASN A 217 17.90 -9.65 2.13
CA ASN A 217 17.46 -10.31 3.37
C ASN A 217 18.51 -10.22 4.48
N LYS A 218 19.80 -10.25 4.11
CA LYS A 218 20.91 -10.08 5.07
C LYS A 218 21.00 -8.65 5.61
N ILE A 219 20.82 -7.64 4.76
CA ILE A 219 21.00 -6.22 5.14
C ILE A 219 19.75 -5.63 5.80
N HIS A 220 18.57 -6.13 5.41
CA HIS A 220 17.26 -5.64 5.84
C HIS A 220 16.45 -6.73 6.54
N SER A 221 17.09 -7.44 7.46
CA SER A 221 16.51 -8.61 8.15
C SER A 221 15.23 -8.27 8.92
N TYR A 222 15.15 -7.10 9.58
CA TYR A 222 13.95 -6.70 10.32
C TYR A 222 12.74 -6.48 9.42
N ASP A 223 12.95 -5.98 8.19
CA ASP A 223 11.88 -5.88 7.19
C ASP A 223 11.34 -7.27 6.82
N VAL A 224 12.21 -8.27 6.72
CA VAL A 224 11.84 -9.67 6.44
C VAL A 224 11.07 -10.26 7.62
N ILE A 225 11.62 -10.15 8.83
CA ILE A 225 10.98 -10.65 10.06
C ILE A 225 9.60 -10.01 10.25
N PHE A 226 9.52 -8.68 10.13
CA PHE A 226 8.25 -7.95 10.24
C PHE A 226 7.22 -8.45 9.22
N TYR A 227 7.61 -8.58 7.95
CA TYR A 227 6.72 -9.08 6.91
C TYR A 227 6.25 -10.52 7.19
N ASP A 228 7.15 -11.40 7.63
CA ASP A 228 6.82 -12.80 7.89
C ASP A 228 5.88 -12.96 9.11
N GLU A 229 6.08 -12.17 10.17
CA GLU A 229 5.14 -12.14 11.30
C GLU A 229 3.76 -11.63 10.89
N VAL A 230 3.70 -10.56 10.09
CA VAL A 230 2.43 -10.05 9.57
C VAL A 230 1.76 -11.04 8.63
N ARG A 231 2.54 -11.77 7.84
CA ARG A 231 2.00 -12.82 6.97
C ARG A 231 1.31 -13.91 7.79
N LYS A 232 1.87 -14.34 8.93
CA LYS A 232 1.19 -15.31 9.80
C LYS A 232 -0.17 -14.81 10.29
N ILE A 233 -0.28 -13.51 10.62
CA ILE A 233 -1.55 -12.89 10.99
C ILE A 233 -2.54 -12.96 9.82
N PHE A 234 -2.09 -12.59 8.62
CA PHE A 234 -2.91 -12.63 7.40
C PHE A 234 -3.40 -14.05 7.06
N GLU A 235 -2.54 -15.07 7.17
CA GLU A 235 -2.97 -16.47 6.97
C GLU A 235 -4.04 -16.87 8.00
N GLY A 236 -3.85 -16.50 9.27
CA GLY A 236 -4.85 -16.77 10.32
C GLY A 236 -6.18 -16.02 10.15
N GLU A 237 -6.20 -14.88 9.46
CA GLU A 237 -7.44 -14.20 9.05
C GLU A 237 -8.11 -14.93 7.89
N TRP A 238 -7.34 -15.41 6.92
CA TRP A 238 -7.85 -16.17 5.78
C TRP A 238 -8.45 -17.50 6.17
N ASP A 239 -7.86 -18.22 7.13
CA ASP A 239 -8.39 -19.49 7.62
C ASP A 239 -9.80 -19.36 8.23
N LYS A 240 -10.19 -18.14 8.63
CA LYS A 240 -11.54 -17.83 9.14
C LYS A 240 -12.55 -17.54 8.03
N VAL A 241 -12.11 -17.38 6.78
CA VAL A 241 -12.98 -17.12 5.64
C VAL A 241 -13.67 -18.43 5.22
N ILE A 242 -14.96 -18.53 5.53
CA ILE A 242 -15.79 -19.68 5.15
C ILE A 242 -15.78 -19.84 3.63
N ASN A 243 -15.44 -21.05 3.16
CA ASN A 243 -15.31 -21.39 1.73
C ASN A 243 -14.30 -20.49 0.98
N GLY A 244 -13.23 -20.05 1.66
CA GLY A 244 -12.23 -19.13 1.11
C GLY A 244 -11.71 -19.51 -0.28
N GLU A 245 -11.34 -20.78 -0.49
CA GLU A 245 -10.81 -21.25 -1.78
C GLU A 245 -11.84 -21.19 -2.91
N GLU A 246 -13.10 -21.53 -2.63
CA GLU A 246 -14.18 -21.42 -3.62
C GLU A 246 -14.47 -19.96 -3.96
N LEU A 247 -14.49 -19.08 -2.94
CA LEU A 247 -14.63 -17.64 -3.13
C LEU A 247 -13.47 -17.08 -3.95
N LEU A 248 -12.24 -17.52 -3.69
CA LEU A 248 -11.05 -17.10 -4.40
C LEU A 248 -11.11 -17.48 -5.87
N ASP A 249 -11.43 -18.73 -6.19
CA ASP A 249 -11.57 -19.19 -7.58
C ASP A 249 -12.67 -18.39 -8.32
N LYS A 250 -13.85 -18.24 -7.70
CA LYS A 250 -14.96 -17.44 -8.25
C LYS A 250 -14.54 -16.00 -8.50
N PHE A 251 -13.90 -15.37 -7.52
CA PHE A 251 -13.42 -13.99 -7.59
C PHE A 251 -12.40 -13.83 -8.71
N GLN A 252 -11.39 -14.68 -8.79
CA GLN A 252 -10.37 -14.64 -9.83
C GLN A 252 -10.95 -14.85 -11.23
N LYS A 253 -11.89 -15.79 -11.41
CA LYS A 253 -12.59 -15.99 -12.69
C LYS A 253 -13.37 -14.75 -13.10
N LYS A 254 -14.17 -14.16 -12.19
CA LYS A 254 -14.93 -12.92 -12.43
C LYS A 254 -14.00 -11.76 -12.77
N ASN A 255 -12.94 -11.57 -11.98
CA ASN A 255 -11.99 -10.48 -12.14
C ASN A 255 -11.22 -10.60 -13.47
N ARG A 256 -10.72 -11.78 -13.84
CA ARG A 256 -10.05 -12.03 -15.13
C ARG A 256 -10.96 -11.73 -16.32
N LYS A 257 -12.19 -12.23 -16.31
CA LYS A 257 -13.17 -12.01 -17.38
C LYS A 257 -13.44 -10.52 -17.57
N TRP A 258 -13.67 -9.80 -16.48
CA TRP A 258 -13.95 -8.37 -16.53
C TRP A 258 -12.73 -7.55 -16.99
N ASN A 259 -11.53 -7.84 -16.47
CA ASN A 259 -10.30 -7.16 -16.88
C ASN A 259 -10.03 -7.32 -18.39
N ARG A 260 -10.24 -8.52 -18.94
CA ARG A 260 -10.12 -8.77 -20.39
C ARG A 260 -11.09 -7.90 -21.20
N GLN A 261 -12.36 -7.85 -20.79
CA GLN A 261 -13.38 -7.04 -21.46
C GLN A 261 -13.08 -5.54 -21.37
N PHE A 262 -12.62 -5.07 -20.21
CA PHE A 262 -12.24 -3.68 -20.00
C PHE A 262 -11.08 -3.27 -20.93
N LEU A 263 -10.00 -4.06 -20.96
CA LEU A 263 -8.83 -3.78 -21.81
C LEU A 263 -9.18 -3.77 -23.31
N LEU A 264 -10.05 -4.67 -23.76
CA LEU A 264 -10.55 -4.67 -25.14
C LEU A 264 -11.28 -3.37 -25.48
N LYS A 265 -12.19 -2.91 -24.60
CA LYS A 265 -12.92 -1.64 -24.80
C LYS A 265 -11.99 -0.44 -24.85
N GLU A 266 -11.00 -0.38 -23.96
CA GLU A 266 -10.03 0.73 -23.93
C GLU A 266 -9.13 0.75 -25.16
N ASN A 267 -8.72 -0.42 -25.67
CA ASN A 267 -7.98 -0.52 -26.93
C ASN A 267 -8.81 -0.02 -28.12
N ILE A 268 -10.08 -0.41 -28.22
CA ILE A 268 -10.99 0.06 -29.27
C ILE A 268 -11.12 1.59 -29.21
N LYS A 269 -11.41 2.16 -28.04
CA LYS A 269 -11.49 3.62 -27.86
C LYS A 269 -10.21 4.32 -28.30
N ARG A 270 -9.05 3.77 -27.96
CA ARG A 270 -7.75 4.34 -28.33
C ARG A 270 -7.52 4.33 -29.85
N VAL A 271 -7.89 3.24 -30.52
CA VAL A 271 -7.83 3.13 -31.98
C VAL A 271 -8.77 4.14 -32.63
N VAL A 272 -10.03 4.20 -32.20
CA VAL A 272 -11.03 5.16 -32.71
C VAL A 272 -10.54 6.61 -32.53
N LYS A 273 -10.02 6.97 -31.35
CA LYS A 273 -9.47 8.31 -31.09
C LYS A 273 -8.27 8.65 -31.98
N LYS A 274 -7.47 7.66 -32.39
CA LYS A 274 -6.34 7.84 -33.30
C LYS A 274 -6.80 8.03 -34.76
N ILE A 275 -7.91 7.39 -35.14
CA ILE A 275 -8.53 7.56 -36.46
C ILE A 275 -9.20 8.93 -36.58
N ILE A 276 -9.96 9.36 -35.57
CA ILE A 276 -10.67 10.66 -35.57
C ILE A 276 -9.72 11.88 -35.50
N ARG A 277 -8.49 11.69 -35.03
CA ARG A 277 -7.45 12.74 -34.96
C ARG A 277 -6.59 12.84 -36.23
N ARG A 278 -6.86 12.02 -37.25
CA ARG A 278 -6.27 12.13 -38.59
C ARG A 278 -7.31 12.72 -39.52
#